data_AF-A0A1F3EEJ0-F1
#
_entry.id   AF-A0A1F3EEJ0-F1
#
_cell.length_a   1.000
_cell.length_b   1.000
_cell.length_c   1.000
_cell.angle_alpha   90.00
_cell.angle_beta   90.00
_cell.angle_gamma   90.00
#
_symmetry.space_group_name_H-M   'P 1'
#
loop_
_entity.id
_entity.type
_entity.pdbx_description
1 polymer ?
#
loop_
_entity_poly.entity_id
_entity_poly.type
_entity_poly.pdbx_seq_one_letter_code
_entity_poly.pdbx_strand_id
1 'polypeptide(L)'
;MSEHTHDIAFHKFISSNNDVLKYLHNTSDEEIAISIMQNGFRFESRLDYTTDMVSGNDVVQIEYFKLIRKKYGKFTMVIHIGKNIVDKYNLLLKNTVFFFYEVISTLESELSQDGESVFVLNPQFVKGYYIHEKKIGIINPLYNPNNDLPEFEQNLQRLLSK
;
A
#
# COMPACT_ATOMS: atom_id res chain seq x y z
N MET A 1 5.73 -30.39 17.79
CA MET A 1 5.51 -30.55 16.34
C MET A 1 5.26 -29.17 15.76
N SER A 2 6.09 -28.75 14.81
CA SER A 2 6.33 -27.34 14.46
C SER A 2 5.15 -26.67 13.74
N GLU A 3 4.64 -25.60 14.36
CA GLU A 3 3.57 -24.73 13.88
C GLU A 3 4.07 -23.73 12.80
N HIS A 4 4.99 -24.15 11.94
CA HIS A 4 5.56 -23.32 10.86
C HIS A 4 5.17 -23.88 9.50
N THR A 5 3.87 -24.10 9.32
CA THR A 5 3.33 -24.26 7.97
C THR A 5 3.28 -22.87 7.36
N HIS A 6 4.25 -22.59 6.49
CA HIS A 6 4.30 -21.38 5.68
C HIS A 6 2.94 -21.16 5.04
N ASP A 7 2.36 -19.97 5.18
CA ASP A 7 1.11 -19.65 4.46
C ASP A 7 1.46 -19.36 3.00
N ILE A 8 1.69 -20.43 2.24
CA ILE A 8 2.08 -20.42 0.84
C ILE A 8 1.07 -19.61 0.01
N ALA A 9 -0.21 -19.65 0.36
CA ALA A 9 -1.25 -18.91 -0.33
C ALA A 9 -1.10 -17.40 -0.10
N PHE A 10 -0.83 -16.97 1.13
CA PHE A 10 -0.55 -15.56 1.43
C PHE A 10 0.73 -15.08 0.75
N HIS A 11 1.81 -15.85 0.83
CA HIS A 11 3.06 -15.51 0.15
C HIS A 11 2.86 -15.38 -1.36
N LYS A 12 2.18 -16.35 -2.00
CA LYS A 12 1.83 -16.28 -3.41
C LYS A 12 0.96 -15.07 -3.74
N PHE A 13 0.06 -14.68 -2.83
CA PHE A 13 -0.75 -13.49 -2.97
C PHE A 13 0.08 -12.21 -2.88
N ILE A 14 1.13 -12.12 -2.06
CA ILE A 14 2.00 -10.94 -2.04
C ILE A 14 2.95 -10.93 -3.25
N SER A 15 3.58 -12.06 -3.56
CA SER A 15 4.74 -12.11 -4.45
C SER A 15 4.40 -12.20 -5.94
N SER A 16 3.13 -12.04 -6.33
CA SER A 16 2.73 -12.26 -7.73
C SER A 16 3.26 -11.22 -8.73
N ASN A 17 3.88 -10.13 -8.27
CA ASN A 17 4.45 -9.09 -9.12
C ASN A 17 5.82 -8.67 -8.55
N ASN A 18 6.87 -8.75 -9.36
CA ASN A 18 8.25 -8.48 -8.94
C ASN A 18 8.70 -7.03 -9.18
N ASP A 19 7.98 -6.30 -10.03
CA ASP A 19 8.34 -4.93 -10.44
C ASP A 19 7.55 -3.86 -9.69
N VAL A 20 7.21 -4.18 -8.44
CA VAL A 20 6.46 -3.30 -7.53
C VAL A 20 7.13 -3.25 -6.17
N LEU A 21 7.04 -2.07 -5.53
CA LEU A 21 7.18 -1.97 -4.08
C LEU A 21 5.92 -2.54 -3.42
N LYS A 22 6.10 -3.25 -2.30
CA LYS A 22 5.01 -3.96 -1.64
C LYS A 22 4.85 -3.44 -0.23
N TYR A 23 3.63 -3.06 0.10
CA TYR A 23 3.25 -2.56 1.41
C TYR A 23 2.10 -3.40 1.94
N LEU A 24 2.17 -3.72 3.23
CA LEU A 24 1.15 -4.48 3.93
C LEU A 24 0.50 -3.63 5.01
N HIS A 25 -0.81 -3.76 5.17
CA HIS A 25 -1.57 -3.14 6.25
C HIS A 25 -2.60 -4.11 6.79
N ASN A 26 -2.70 -4.22 8.12
CA ASN A 26 -3.67 -5.13 8.75
C ASN A 26 -4.89 -4.37 9.24
N THR A 27 -6.05 -5.00 9.07
CA THR A 27 -7.31 -4.56 9.67
C THR A 27 -8.07 -5.75 10.24
N SER A 28 -8.80 -5.51 11.33
CA SER A 28 -9.70 -6.50 11.94
C SER A 28 -11.08 -6.53 11.28
N ASP A 29 -11.42 -5.53 10.48
CA ASP A 29 -12.76 -5.32 9.92
C ASP A 29 -12.75 -5.49 8.39
N GLU A 30 -13.66 -6.33 7.90
CA GLU A 30 -13.81 -6.58 6.47
C GLU A 30 -14.37 -5.35 5.74
N GLU A 31 -15.25 -4.58 6.39
CA GLU A 31 -15.82 -3.36 5.81
C GLU A 31 -14.74 -2.32 5.55
N ILE A 32 -13.77 -2.21 6.46
CA ILE A 32 -12.58 -1.36 6.26
C ILE A 32 -11.75 -1.87 5.07
N ALA A 33 -11.52 -3.18 4.97
CA ALA A 33 -10.77 -3.75 3.85
C ALA A 33 -11.45 -3.49 2.49
N ILE A 34 -12.77 -3.65 2.43
CA ILE A 34 -13.58 -3.36 1.25
C ILE A 34 -13.53 -1.87 0.92
N SER A 35 -13.67 -0.99 1.91
CA SER A 35 -13.58 0.46 1.73
C SER A 35 -12.22 0.86 1.16
N ILE A 36 -11.11 0.27 1.64
CA ILE A 36 -9.77 0.55 1.11
C ILE A 36 -9.64 0.11 -0.35
N MET A 37 -10.24 -1.02 -0.74
CA MET A 37 -10.24 -1.43 -2.16
C MET A 37 -10.99 -0.44 -3.05
N GLN A 38 -12.10 0.12 -2.57
CA GLN A 38 -12.96 1.00 -3.37
C GLN A 38 -12.45 2.43 -3.41
N ASN A 39 -12.03 2.95 -2.26
CA ASN A 39 -11.76 4.37 -2.05
C ASN A 39 -10.27 4.70 -1.97
N GLY A 40 -9.42 3.68 -1.84
CA GLY A 40 -7.99 3.83 -1.70
C GLY A 40 -7.52 3.75 -0.25
N PHE A 41 -6.21 3.82 -0.05
CA PHE A 41 -5.62 3.68 1.28
C PHE A 41 -5.33 5.04 1.90
N ARG A 42 -6.09 5.41 2.95
CA ARG A 42 -5.88 6.65 3.69
C ARG A 42 -4.73 6.51 4.69
N PHE A 43 -3.81 7.48 4.70
CA PHE A 43 -2.70 7.54 5.64
C PHE A 43 -2.39 8.99 6.06
N GLU A 44 -1.74 9.13 7.21
CA GLU A 44 -1.37 10.43 7.78
C GLU A 44 0.15 10.57 7.75
N SER A 45 0.62 11.75 7.32
CA SER A 45 2.01 12.15 7.16
C SER A 45 2.84 11.30 6.20
N ARG A 46 3.02 10.00 6.48
CA ARG A 46 3.84 9.10 5.69
C ARG A 46 3.22 7.72 5.53
N LEU A 47 3.36 7.17 4.33
CA LEU A 47 2.83 5.84 3.99
C LEU A 47 3.46 4.73 4.86
N ASP A 48 4.74 4.85 5.18
CA ASP A 48 5.50 3.90 5.99
C ASP A 48 5.17 3.92 7.49
N TYR A 49 4.35 4.87 7.96
CA TYR A 49 3.89 4.89 9.36
C TYR A 49 2.72 3.94 9.61
N THR A 50 1.90 3.70 8.58
CA THR A 50 0.68 2.89 8.70
C THR A 50 0.79 1.56 7.95
N THR A 51 1.87 1.38 7.17
CA THR A 51 2.13 0.19 6.38
C THR A 51 3.53 -0.37 6.66
N ASP A 52 3.72 -1.67 6.42
CA ASP A 52 5.05 -2.28 6.45
C ASP A 52 5.48 -2.58 5.02
N MET A 53 6.60 -1.99 4.61
CA MET A 53 7.22 -2.31 3.33
C MET A 53 7.91 -3.67 3.42
N VAL A 54 7.58 -4.58 2.50
CA VAL A 54 8.13 -5.93 2.46
C VAL A 54 8.78 -6.26 1.12
N SER A 55 9.85 -7.05 1.17
CA SER A 55 10.40 -7.76 0.02
C SER A 55 9.57 -9.01 -0.21
N GLY A 56 8.90 -9.07 -1.36
CA GLY A 56 8.09 -10.25 -1.74
C GLY A 56 8.90 -11.55 -1.89
N ASN A 57 10.22 -11.48 -1.90
CA ASN A 57 11.12 -12.64 -2.00
C ASN A 57 11.67 -13.07 -0.64
N ASP A 58 11.45 -12.25 0.41
CA ASP A 58 11.93 -12.54 1.76
C ASP A 58 10.81 -13.15 2.60
N VAL A 59 10.77 -14.48 2.58
CA VAL A 59 9.84 -15.27 3.39
C VAL A 59 9.98 -14.96 4.88
N VAL A 60 11.19 -14.66 5.35
CA VAL A 60 11.46 -14.34 6.76
C VAL A 60 10.82 -13.01 7.12
N GLN A 61 10.91 -12.00 6.26
CA GLN A 61 10.28 -10.70 6.49
C GLN A 61 8.74 -10.81 6.53
N ILE A 62 8.15 -11.61 5.64
CA ILE A 62 6.70 -11.82 5.59
C ILE A 62 6.21 -12.58 6.83
N GLU A 63 6.95 -13.60 7.28
CA GLU A 63 6.61 -14.33 8.50
C GLU A 63 6.83 -13.46 9.75
N TYR A 64 7.87 -12.62 9.79
CA TYR A 64 8.08 -11.65 10.86
C TYR A 64 6.93 -10.64 10.95
N PHE A 65 6.47 -10.11 9.81
CA PHE A 65 5.28 -9.27 9.74
C PHE A 65 4.06 -10.01 10.32
N LYS A 66 3.81 -11.25 9.90
CA LYS A 66 2.70 -12.07 10.41
C LYS A 66 2.81 -12.33 11.91
N LEU A 67 4.00 -12.64 12.42
CA LEU A 67 4.23 -12.95 13.83
C LEU A 67 4.00 -11.74 14.72
N ILE A 68 4.56 -10.58 14.37
CA ILE A 68 4.37 -9.33 15.12
C ILE A 68 2.93 -8.86 15.01
N ARG A 69 2.36 -8.94 13.80
CA ARG A 69 1.05 -8.37 13.52
C ARG A 69 -0.10 -9.38 13.66
N LYS A 70 0.16 -10.60 14.18
CA LYS A 70 -0.85 -11.67 14.40
C LYS A 70 -2.03 -11.21 15.25
N LYS A 71 -1.78 -10.23 16.13
CA LYS A 71 -2.79 -9.62 17.01
C LYS A 71 -3.62 -8.52 16.33
N TYR A 72 -3.26 -8.06 15.14
CA TYR A 72 -3.73 -6.78 14.58
C TYR A 72 -4.69 -6.89 13.39
N GLY A 73 -5.10 -8.09 12.96
CA GLY A 73 -6.13 -8.18 11.95
C GLY A 73 -6.38 -9.56 11.37
N LYS A 74 -7.65 -9.82 11.03
CA LYS A 74 -8.07 -10.99 10.25
C LYS A 74 -7.79 -10.82 8.76
N PHE A 75 -7.60 -9.58 8.34
CA PHE A 75 -7.41 -9.18 6.96
C PHE A 75 -6.08 -8.44 6.81
N THR A 76 -5.34 -8.76 5.73
CA THR A 76 -4.16 -7.98 5.33
C THR A 76 -4.39 -7.39 3.95
N MET A 77 -4.38 -6.06 3.88
CA MET A 77 -4.29 -5.32 2.64
C MET A 77 -2.91 -5.53 2.03
N VAL A 78 -2.89 -5.74 0.71
CA VAL A 78 -1.66 -5.78 -0.09
C VAL A 78 -1.72 -4.62 -1.06
N ILE A 79 -0.74 -3.72 -0.94
CA ILE A 79 -0.59 -2.52 -1.77
C ILE A 79 0.67 -2.70 -2.59
N HIS A 80 0.56 -2.50 -3.90
CA HIS A 80 1.65 -2.59 -4.86
C HIS A 80 1.75 -1.30 -5.65
N ILE A 81 2.93 -0.70 -5.65
CA ILE A 81 3.23 0.51 -6.42
C ILE A 81 4.34 0.17 -7.41
N GLY A 82 4.08 0.37 -8.70
CA GLY A 82 5.02 0.09 -9.78
C GLY A 82 6.36 0.80 -9.55
N LYS A 83 7.47 0.07 -9.68
CA LYS A 83 8.81 0.66 -9.54
C LYS A 83 9.01 1.79 -10.54
N ASN A 84 8.48 1.66 -11.76
CA ASN A 84 8.49 2.72 -12.77
C ASN A 84 7.83 4.02 -12.28
N ILE A 85 6.70 3.93 -11.57
CA ILE A 85 6.00 5.09 -10.98
C ILE A 85 6.85 5.71 -9.87
N VAL A 86 7.34 4.87 -8.96
CA VAL A 86 8.17 5.31 -7.83
C VAL A 86 9.45 5.99 -8.32
N ASP A 87 10.17 5.37 -9.25
CA ASP A 87 11.42 5.85 -9.79
C ASP A 87 11.23 7.17 -10.55
N LYS A 88 10.19 7.26 -11.38
CA LYS A 88 9.82 8.50 -12.08
C LYS A 88 9.62 9.65 -11.10
N TYR A 89 8.75 9.48 -10.11
CA TYR A 89 8.40 10.58 -9.21
C TYR A 89 9.48 10.90 -8.20
N ASN A 90 10.24 9.92 -7.70
CA ASN A 90 11.43 10.20 -6.89
C ASN A 90 12.49 10.99 -7.67
N LEU A 91 12.67 10.71 -8.97
CA LEU A 91 13.60 11.46 -9.81
C LEU A 91 13.16 12.92 -9.96
N LEU A 92 11.87 13.15 -10.23
CA LEU A 92 11.30 14.49 -10.38
C LEU A 92 11.32 15.29 -9.06
N LEU A 93 11.20 14.62 -7.92
CA LEU A 93 11.19 15.22 -6.58
C LEU A 93 12.57 15.28 -5.91
N LYS A 94 13.64 14.84 -6.56
CA LYS A 94 14.98 14.62 -5.96
C LYS A 94 15.52 15.77 -5.10
N ASN A 95 15.16 17.02 -5.41
CA ASN A 95 15.63 18.22 -4.71
C ASN A 95 14.51 18.94 -3.95
N THR A 96 13.48 18.19 -3.54
CA THR A 96 12.31 18.72 -2.82
C THR A 96 12.16 18.00 -1.48
N VAL A 97 11.25 18.51 -0.64
CA VAL A 97 10.89 17.87 0.63
C VAL A 97 9.75 16.86 0.47
N PHE A 98 9.13 16.80 -0.71
CA PHE A 98 7.96 15.97 -0.97
C PHE A 98 8.36 14.54 -1.33
N PHE A 99 7.46 13.60 -1.06
CA PHE A 99 7.61 12.19 -1.36
C PHE A 99 6.72 11.78 -2.53
N PHE A 100 7.13 10.72 -3.26
CA PHE A 100 6.37 10.22 -4.41
C PHE A 100 4.90 9.89 -4.07
N TYR A 101 4.64 9.41 -2.84
CA TYR A 101 3.29 9.02 -2.41
C TYR A 101 2.34 10.22 -2.26
N GLU A 102 2.86 11.44 -2.10
CA GLU A 102 2.08 12.69 -2.10
C GLU A 102 1.64 13.06 -3.52
N VAL A 103 2.42 12.65 -4.54
CA VAL A 103 2.09 12.89 -5.95
C VAL A 103 1.02 11.92 -6.41
N ILE A 104 1.12 10.65 -6.04
CA ILE A 104 0.22 9.59 -6.49
C ILE A 104 -1.05 9.43 -5.64
N SER A 105 -1.34 10.40 -4.77
CA SER A 105 -2.56 10.42 -3.96
C SER A 105 -3.76 10.97 -4.72
N THR A 106 -4.96 10.48 -4.42
CA THR A 106 -6.24 10.85 -5.06
C THR A 106 -6.85 12.16 -4.56
N LEU A 107 -6.39 12.73 -3.44
CA LEU A 107 -6.95 13.93 -2.83
C LEU A 107 -5.93 15.06 -2.72
N GLU A 108 -6.41 16.30 -2.60
CA GLU A 108 -5.60 17.35 -1.96
C GLU A 108 -5.39 16.97 -0.49
N SER A 109 -4.17 17.17 0.03
CA SER A 109 -3.87 16.88 1.42
C SER A 109 -4.78 17.70 2.34
N GLU A 110 -5.73 17.05 3.00
CA GLU A 110 -6.51 17.66 4.09
C GLU A 110 -5.68 17.60 5.38
N LEU A 111 -5.90 18.54 6.29
CA LEU A 111 -5.33 18.42 7.64
C LEU A 111 -6.22 17.52 8.49
N SER A 112 -5.61 16.56 9.19
CA SER A 112 -6.27 15.78 10.23
C SER A 112 -6.67 16.68 11.41
N GLN A 113 -7.42 16.12 12.37
CA GLN A 113 -7.75 16.84 13.61
C GLN A 113 -6.50 17.26 14.39
N ASP A 114 -5.40 16.52 14.22
CA ASP A 114 -4.11 16.77 14.87
C ASP A 114 -3.20 17.69 14.03
N GLY A 115 -3.69 18.20 12.89
CA GLY A 115 -2.95 19.09 12.00
C GLY A 115 -1.95 18.37 11.09
N GLU A 116 -2.05 17.04 10.95
CA GLU A 116 -1.19 16.27 10.04
C GLU A 116 -1.77 16.22 8.62
N SER A 117 -0.91 16.15 7.60
CA SER A 117 -1.38 15.99 6.22
C SER A 117 -1.93 14.58 5.99
N VAL A 118 -3.16 14.51 5.49
CA VAL A 118 -3.88 13.29 5.17
C VAL A 118 -3.79 13.05 3.67
N PHE A 119 -3.39 11.84 3.29
CA PHE A 119 -3.32 11.43 1.90
C PHE A 119 -4.17 10.18 1.69
N VAL A 120 -4.64 9.99 0.45
CA VAL A 120 -5.32 8.76 0.03
C VAL A 120 -4.58 8.21 -1.17
N LEU A 121 -3.96 7.04 -1.03
CA LEU A 121 -3.34 6.35 -2.14
C LEU A 121 -4.42 5.83 -3.09
N ASN A 122 -4.27 6.11 -4.40
CA ASN A 122 -5.25 5.72 -5.40
C ASN A 122 -5.58 4.20 -5.34
N PRO A 123 -6.87 3.79 -5.44
CA PRO A 123 -7.30 2.39 -5.44
C PRO A 123 -6.54 1.47 -6.40
N GLN A 124 -6.04 1.99 -7.51
CA GLN A 124 -5.29 1.19 -8.50
C GLN A 124 -4.01 0.55 -7.93
N PHE A 125 -3.46 1.12 -6.86
CA PHE A 125 -2.29 0.57 -6.18
C PHE A 125 -2.67 -0.49 -5.14
N VAL A 126 -3.93 -0.60 -4.77
CA VAL A 126 -4.42 -1.64 -3.84
C VAL A 126 -4.63 -2.91 -4.64
N LYS A 127 -3.76 -3.90 -4.47
CA LYS A 127 -3.93 -5.22 -5.09
C LYS A 127 -5.21 -5.92 -4.60
N GLY A 128 -5.51 -5.73 -3.32
CA GLY A 128 -6.67 -6.30 -2.65
C GLY A 128 -6.32 -6.69 -1.22
N TYR A 129 -7.08 -7.62 -0.65
CA TYR A 129 -6.85 -8.07 0.73
C TYR A 129 -6.87 -9.59 0.84
N TYR A 130 -6.15 -10.10 1.83
CA TYR A 130 -6.08 -11.51 2.15
C TYR A 130 -6.84 -11.81 3.42
N ILE A 131 -7.69 -12.84 3.39
CA ILE A 131 -8.46 -13.32 4.53
C ILE A 131 -7.68 -14.50 5.13
N HIS A 132 -7.01 -14.29 6.27
CA HIS A 132 -6.13 -15.30 6.87
C HIS A 132 -6.86 -16.56 7.30
N GLU A 133 -8.06 -16.42 7.85
CA GLU A 133 -8.89 -17.55 8.29
C GLU A 133 -9.30 -18.46 7.12
N LYS A 134 -9.68 -17.85 5.99
CA LYS A 134 -10.15 -18.56 4.80
C LYS A 134 -9.00 -18.96 3.86
N LYS A 135 -7.82 -18.36 4.02
CA LYS A 135 -6.66 -18.48 3.13
C LYS A 135 -6.97 -18.09 1.68
N ILE A 136 -7.75 -17.01 1.51
CA ILE A 136 -8.20 -16.52 0.21
C ILE A 136 -7.77 -15.06 0.04
N GLY A 137 -7.22 -14.74 -1.12
CA GLY A 137 -6.97 -13.37 -1.54
C GLY A 137 -8.12 -12.85 -2.42
N ILE A 138 -8.68 -11.71 -2.05
CA ILE A 138 -9.66 -10.97 -2.85
C ILE A 138 -8.90 -9.90 -3.63
N ILE A 139 -9.03 -9.93 -4.96
CA ILE A 139 -8.35 -8.98 -5.85
C ILE A 139 -9.25 -7.77 -6.10
N ASN A 140 -8.67 -6.58 -6.04
CA ASN A 140 -9.34 -5.35 -6.41
C ASN A 140 -9.48 -5.28 -7.94
N PRO A 141 -10.71 -5.11 -8.50
CA PRO A 141 -10.92 -4.96 -9.94
C PRO A 141 -10.22 -3.74 -10.55
N LEU A 142 -9.94 -2.72 -9.74
CA LEU A 142 -9.25 -1.49 -10.17
C LEU A 142 -7.73 -1.64 -10.21
N TYR A 143 -7.18 -2.78 -9.78
CA TYR A 143 -5.75 -2.97 -9.58
C TYR A 143 -4.95 -2.79 -10.87
N ASN A 144 -4.14 -1.73 -10.92
CA ASN A 144 -3.15 -1.48 -11.95
C ASN A 144 -1.97 -0.69 -11.36
N PRO A 145 -0.93 -1.37 -10.85
CA PRO A 145 0.13 -0.73 -10.05
C PRO A 145 1.06 0.15 -10.89
N ASN A 146 1.03 0.00 -12.22
CA ASN A 146 1.96 0.66 -13.15
C ASN A 146 1.29 1.80 -13.92
N ASN A 147 -0.01 2.03 -13.71
CA ASN A 147 -0.76 3.03 -14.45
C ASN A 147 -0.47 4.43 -13.90
N ASP A 148 0.05 5.26 -14.79
CA ASP A 148 0.44 6.64 -14.52
C ASP A 148 -0.71 7.56 -14.91
N LEU A 149 -1.48 8.01 -13.91
CA LEU A 149 -2.69 8.79 -14.12
C LEU A 149 -2.34 10.27 -14.39
N PRO A 150 -3.04 10.96 -15.31
CA PRO A 150 -2.82 12.39 -15.57
C PRO A 150 -2.90 13.27 -14.30
N GLU A 151 -3.73 12.89 -13.35
CA GLU A 151 -3.91 13.56 -12.05
C GLU A 151 -2.61 13.59 -11.24
N PHE A 152 -1.73 12.59 -11.39
CA PHE A 152 -0.45 12.57 -10.69
C PHE A 152 0.50 13.65 -11.19
N GLU A 153 0.50 13.93 -12.49
CA GLU A 153 1.25 15.06 -13.03
C GLU A 153 0.69 16.39 -12.52
N GLN A 154 -0.63 16.53 -12.46
CA GLN A 154 -1.27 17.73 -11.89
C GLN A 154 -0.90 17.94 -10.42
N ASN A 155 -0.87 16.86 -9.64
CA ASN A 155 -0.42 16.89 -8.24
C ASN A 155 1.05 17.32 -8.12
N LEU A 156 1.93 16.80 -8.97
CA LEU A 156 3.34 17.21 -9.00
C LEU A 156 3.48 18.71 -9.24
N GLN A 157 2.83 19.25 -10.28
CA GLN A 157 2.90 20.68 -10.59
C GLN A 157 2.40 21.54 -9.43
N ARG A 158 1.31 21.11 -8.77
CA ARG A 158 0.76 21.79 -7.59
C ARG A 158 1.73 21.77 -6.41
N LEU A 159 2.35 20.63 -6.11
CA LEU A 159 3.34 20.52 -5.03
C LEU A 159 4.56 21.41 -5.29
N LEU A 160 5.07 21.43 -6.51
CA LEU A 160 6.24 22.24 -6.89
C LEU A 160 5.96 23.75 -6.97
N SER A 161 4.69 24.16 -6.97
CA SER A 161 4.28 25.56 -6.96
C SER A 161 4.14 26.18 -5.57
N LYS A 162 4.26 25.36 -4.50
CA LYS A 162 4.26 25.79 -3.10
C LYS A 162 5.64 26.31 -2.68
#